data_AF-A0A8S8YUQ7-F1
#
_entry.id   AF-A0A8S8YUQ7-F1
#
_cell.length_a   1.000
_cell.length_b   1.000
_cell.length_c   1.000
_cell.angle_alpha   90.00
_cell.angle_beta   90.00
_cell.angle_gamma   90.00
#
_symmetry.space_group_name_H-M   'P 1'
#
loop_
_entity.id
_entity.type
_entity.pdbx_description
1 polymer ?
#
loop_
_entity_poly.entity_id
_entity_poly.type
_entity_poly.pdbx_seq_one_letter_code
_entity_poly.pdbx_strand_id
1 'polypeptide(L)'
;MKFLLVLLLIPLFTIPAFAESQTLTTDQGTLDVKISYEDIKTGELTKLPIEFINPTTQKTQVHIDYRITISESDKILFQTPNLIHTSEGIINGFKFEFPQDGLYNIQVDAEGILFTPIPKESVIFDIAVGEVAAQPSTPIKEEGGGCLIATATYGSELAPQVQMLREIRDNQLMNTESGSAFMSGFNELYYTFSPTIADMERENPMFKEIVKAGLTPMLSTLTIMESAETESEVLGLGLSVIALNLGMYVGLPAFGIVKAIQFRKN
;
A
#
# COMPACT_ATOMS: atom_id res chain seq x y z
N MET A 1 -16.67 51.78 -42.50
CA MET A 1 -15.94 50.54 -42.15
C MET A 1 -16.86 49.69 -41.28
N LYS A 2 -17.33 48.55 -41.81
CA LYS A 2 -18.19 47.58 -41.14
C LYS A 2 -17.35 46.81 -40.11
N PHE A 3 -17.67 46.92 -38.83
CA PHE A 3 -17.15 45.98 -37.83
C PHE A 3 -18.16 44.84 -37.68
N LEU A 4 -17.75 43.67 -38.15
CA LEU A 4 -18.43 42.39 -38.03
C LEU A 4 -18.41 41.97 -36.56
N LEU A 5 -19.57 41.87 -35.91
CA LEU A 5 -19.70 41.24 -34.59
C LEU A 5 -19.77 39.72 -34.82
N VAL A 6 -18.63 39.04 -34.72
CA VAL A 6 -18.59 37.57 -34.73
C VAL A 6 -19.04 37.10 -33.35
N LEU A 7 -20.28 36.62 -33.28
CA LEU A 7 -20.81 35.87 -32.15
C LEU A 7 -20.04 34.54 -32.08
N LEU A 8 -19.04 34.46 -31.21
CA LEU A 8 -18.25 33.26 -30.99
C LEU A 8 -19.13 32.27 -30.21
N LEU A 9 -19.83 31.41 -30.95
CA LEU A 9 -20.58 30.26 -30.45
C LEU A 9 -19.54 29.27 -29.90
N ILE A 10 -19.22 29.39 -28.61
CA ILE A 10 -18.41 28.40 -27.91
C ILE A 10 -19.25 27.12 -27.89
N PRO A 11 -18.80 26.02 -28.51
CA PRO A 11 -19.48 24.75 -28.34
C PRO A 11 -19.36 24.38 -26.86
N LEU A 12 -20.50 24.32 -26.15
CA LEU A 12 -20.59 23.58 -24.90
C LEU A 12 -20.24 22.13 -25.25
N PHE A 13 -18.97 21.76 -25.11
CA PHE A 13 -18.60 20.37 -24.97
C PHE A 13 -19.22 19.91 -23.66
N THR A 14 -20.38 19.25 -23.74
CA THR A 14 -20.89 18.42 -22.66
C THR A 14 -19.86 17.32 -22.46
N ILE A 15 -18.99 17.51 -21.48
CA ILE A 15 -18.06 16.50 -21.02
C ILE A 15 -18.94 15.31 -20.61
N PRO A 16 -18.75 14.11 -21.18
CA PRO A 16 -19.46 12.92 -20.70
C PRO A 16 -19.14 12.77 -19.21
N ALA A 17 -20.16 12.45 -18.39
CA ALA A 17 -19.97 12.12 -16.99
C ALA A 17 -18.89 11.03 -16.90
N PHE A 18 -17.72 11.38 -16.41
CA PHE A 18 -16.61 10.45 -16.30
C PHE A 18 -16.96 9.48 -15.18
N ALA A 19 -17.11 8.19 -15.51
CA ALA A 19 -17.00 7.14 -14.51
C ALA A 19 -15.56 7.20 -13.97
N GLU A 20 -15.42 7.44 -12.68
CA GLU A 20 -14.14 7.36 -11.99
C GLU A 20 -13.72 5.88 -11.95
N SER A 21 -12.43 5.61 -12.12
CA SER A 21 -11.91 4.25 -12.06
C SER A 21 -10.53 4.22 -11.45
N GLN A 22 -10.28 3.23 -10.61
CA GLN A 22 -9.00 2.99 -9.97
C GLN A 22 -8.55 1.57 -10.32
N THR A 23 -7.29 1.40 -10.69
CA THR A 23 -6.67 0.08 -10.89
C THR A 23 -5.51 -0.04 -9.94
N LEU A 24 -5.53 -1.07 -9.09
CA LEU A 24 -4.51 -1.35 -8.09
C LEU A 24 -4.08 -2.82 -8.20
N THR A 25 -2.81 -3.08 -7.92
CA THR A 25 -2.24 -4.42 -7.91
C THR A 25 -2.47 -5.09 -6.56
N THR A 26 -2.75 -6.40 -6.54
CA THR A 26 -2.87 -7.18 -5.29
C THR A 26 -1.54 -7.23 -4.54
N ASP A 27 -1.59 -7.45 -3.23
CA ASP A 27 -0.43 -7.51 -2.34
C ASP A 27 0.63 -8.57 -2.74
N GLN A 28 0.21 -9.66 -3.39
CA GLN A 28 1.12 -10.67 -3.95
C GLN A 28 1.43 -10.47 -5.44
N GLY A 29 0.82 -9.48 -6.10
CA GLY A 29 1.14 -9.08 -7.47
C GLY A 29 0.62 -10.00 -8.58
N THR A 30 -0.17 -11.03 -8.28
CA THR A 30 -0.69 -11.95 -9.31
C THR A 30 -1.79 -11.32 -10.14
N LEU A 31 -2.51 -10.33 -9.60
CA LEU A 31 -3.65 -9.69 -10.23
C LEU A 31 -3.58 -8.16 -10.11
N ASP A 32 -4.01 -7.48 -11.16
CA ASP A 32 -4.49 -6.11 -11.08
C ASP A 32 -6.01 -6.14 -10.91
N VAL A 33 -6.55 -5.32 -10.02
CA VAL A 33 -8.00 -5.18 -9.84
C VAL A 33 -8.38 -3.76 -10.19
N LYS A 34 -9.39 -3.63 -11.03
CA LYS A 34 -9.96 -2.35 -11.42
C LYS A 34 -11.35 -2.21 -10.84
N ILE A 35 -11.59 -1.16 -10.09
CA ILE A 35 -12.94 -0.73 -9.69
C ILE A 35 -13.35 0.49 -10.49
N SER A 36 -14.61 0.59 -10.84
CA SER A 36 -15.18 1.77 -11.51
C SER A 36 -16.47 2.19 -10.82
N TYR A 37 -16.79 3.48 -10.85
CA TYR A 37 -18.03 4.01 -10.31
C TYR A 37 -18.38 5.34 -10.96
N GLU A 38 -19.67 5.66 -10.97
CA GLU A 38 -20.17 7.00 -11.30
C GLU A 38 -20.28 7.82 -10.01
N ASP A 39 -20.68 9.09 -10.10
CA ASP A 39 -20.92 9.97 -8.95
C ASP A 39 -21.69 9.24 -7.83
N ILE A 40 -21.03 9.05 -6.69
CA ILE A 40 -21.59 8.33 -5.56
C ILE A 40 -22.47 9.27 -4.75
N LYS A 41 -23.75 8.93 -4.61
CA LYS A 41 -24.71 9.67 -3.79
C LYS A 41 -25.09 8.86 -2.56
N THR A 42 -25.00 9.51 -1.42
CA THR A 42 -25.41 8.95 -0.13
C THR A 42 -26.88 8.54 -0.14
N GLY A 43 -27.17 7.32 0.33
CA GLY A 43 -28.51 6.74 0.36
C GLY A 43 -29.03 6.25 -1.00
N GLU A 44 -28.20 6.24 -2.06
CA GLU A 44 -28.56 5.64 -3.35
C GLU A 44 -27.71 4.38 -3.63
N LEU A 45 -28.28 3.44 -4.39
CA LEU A 45 -27.56 2.26 -4.84
C LEU A 45 -26.56 2.63 -5.95
N THR A 46 -25.28 2.58 -5.63
CA THR A 46 -24.19 2.80 -6.59
C THR A 46 -23.75 1.48 -7.19
N LYS A 47 -23.54 1.44 -8.50
CA LYS A 47 -22.91 0.31 -9.19
C LYS A 47 -21.40 0.42 -9.06
N LEU A 48 -20.76 -0.68 -8.69
CA LEU A 48 -19.32 -0.77 -8.52
C LEU A 48 -18.80 -1.93 -9.39
N PRO A 49 -18.70 -1.76 -10.72
CA PRO A 49 -18.06 -2.76 -11.56
C PRO A 49 -16.62 -3.04 -11.09
N ILE A 50 -16.29 -4.31 -10.93
CA ILE A 50 -14.96 -4.79 -10.59
C ILE A 50 -14.46 -5.68 -11.72
N GLU A 51 -13.23 -5.46 -12.18
CA GLU A 51 -12.56 -6.25 -13.21
C GLU A 51 -11.22 -6.76 -12.67
N PHE A 52 -10.96 -8.06 -12.81
CA PHE A 52 -9.68 -8.67 -12.52
C PHE A 52 -8.86 -8.74 -13.80
N ILE A 53 -7.60 -8.35 -13.74
CA ILE A 53 -6.70 -8.21 -14.88
C ILE A 53 -5.42 -8.96 -14.56
N ASN A 54 -4.91 -9.68 -15.54
CA ASN A 54 -3.59 -10.29 -15.46
C ASN A 54 -2.52 -9.22 -15.80
N PRO A 55 -1.63 -8.84 -14.86
CA PRO A 55 -0.71 -7.72 -15.04
C PRO A 55 0.29 -7.95 -16.18
N THR A 56 0.67 -9.20 -16.44
CA THR A 56 1.60 -9.56 -17.51
C THR A 56 0.97 -9.44 -18.90
N THR A 57 -0.27 -9.92 -19.05
CA THR A 57 -0.93 -9.96 -20.36
C THR A 57 -1.83 -8.77 -20.65
N GLN A 58 -2.13 -7.96 -19.62
CA GLN A 58 -3.05 -6.82 -19.68
C GLN A 58 -4.44 -7.21 -20.19
N LYS A 59 -4.85 -8.45 -19.92
CA LYS A 59 -6.17 -9.00 -20.26
C LYS A 59 -6.94 -9.34 -19.01
N THR A 60 -8.26 -9.27 -19.10
CA THR A 60 -9.17 -9.72 -18.05
C THR A 60 -8.83 -11.17 -17.64
N GLN A 61 -8.61 -11.37 -16.35
CA GLN A 61 -8.36 -12.68 -15.77
C GLN A 61 -9.70 -13.37 -15.50
N VAL A 62 -9.97 -14.42 -16.26
CA VAL A 62 -11.17 -15.25 -16.13
C VAL A 62 -11.04 -16.25 -14.97
N HIS A 63 -12.19 -16.74 -14.49
CA HIS A 63 -12.30 -17.74 -13.43
C HIS A 63 -11.59 -17.33 -12.13
N ILE A 64 -12.15 -16.34 -11.45
CA ILE A 64 -11.65 -15.84 -10.18
C ILE A 64 -12.57 -16.26 -9.03
N ASP A 65 -11.99 -16.79 -7.96
CA ASP A 65 -12.65 -16.96 -6.68
C ASP A 65 -12.30 -15.79 -5.76
N TYR A 66 -13.30 -15.02 -5.31
CA TYR A 66 -13.11 -13.76 -4.60
C TYR A 66 -14.06 -13.53 -3.43
N ARG A 67 -13.69 -12.60 -2.56
CA ARG A 67 -14.51 -12.05 -1.48
C ARG A 67 -14.43 -10.52 -1.51
N ILE A 68 -15.56 -9.86 -1.25
CA ILE A 68 -15.60 -8.40 -1.14
C ILE A 68 -15.99 -8.04 0.28
N THR A 69 -15.26 -7.09 0.86
CA THR A 69 -15.54 -6.50 2.17
C THR A 69 -15.59 -4.98 2.03
N ILE A 70 -16.62 -4.35 2.55
CA ILE A 70 -16.74 -2.89 2.63
C ILE A 70 -16.75 -2.50 4.10
N SER A 71 -15.89 -1.56 4.46
CA SER A 71 -15.78 -1.04 5.82
C SER A 71 -15.69 0.49 5.84
N GLU A 72 -16.05 1.07 6.98
CA GLU A 72 -15.93 2.49 7.27
C GLU A 72 -15.36 2.62 8.69
N SER A 73 -14.22 3.30 8.85
CA SER A 73 -13.55 3.45 10.16
C SER A 73 -13.41 2.11 10.91
N ASP A 74 -12.91 1.07 10.24
CA ASP A 74 -12.75 -0.31 10.72
C ASP A 74 -14.03 -1.08 11.04
N LYS A 75 -15.20 -0.48 10.85
CA LYS A 75 -16.47 -1.18 10.99
C LYS A 75 -16.86 -1.80 9.66
N ILE A 76 -16.93 -3.14 9.62
CA ILE A 76 -17.44 -3.88 8.46
C ILE A 76 -18.93 -3.56 8.28
N LEU A 77 -19.27 -3.00 7.12
CA LEU A 77 -20.64 -2.70 6.72
C LEU A 77 -21.21 -3.79 5.81
N PHE A 78 -20.35 -4.40 5.00
CA PHE A 78 -20.71 -5.49 4.11
C PHE A 78 -19.54 -6.45 3.96
N GLN A 79 -19.87 -7.74 3.87
CA GLN A 79 -18.93 -8.77 3.48
C GLN A 79 -19.71 -9.85 2.73
N THR A 80 -19.14 -10.39 1.66
CA THR A 80 -19.76 -11.53 0.98
C THR A 80 -19.78 -12.73 1.94
N PRO A 81 -20.92 -13.45 2.08
CA PRO A 81 -21.06 -14.49 3.10
C PRO A 81 -20.13 -15.68 2.84
N ASN A 82 -19.90 -16.00 1.58
CA ASN A 82 -19.02 -17.07 1.13
C ASN A 82 -18.06 -16.55 0.06
N LEU A 83 -17.05 -17.36 -0.29
CA LEU A 83 -16.22 -17.16 -1.46
C LEU A 83 -17.11 -17.27 -2.72
N ILE A 84 -16.96 -16.32 -3.65
CA ILE A 84 -17.78 -16.21 -4.86
C ILE A 84 -16.91 -16.47 -6.08
N HIS A 85 -17.44 -17.16 -7.10
CA HIS A 85 -16.76 -17.39 -8.37
C HIS A 85 -17.28 -16.46 -9.47
N THR A 86 -16.39 -15.90 -10.30
CA THR A 86 -16.74 -15.25 -11.58
C THR A 86 -16.02 -15.93 -12.74
N SER A 87 -16.77 -16.37 -13.75
CA SER A 87 -16.20 -16.97 -14.97
C SER A 87 -15.62 -15.92 -15.91
N GLU A 88 -16.20 -14.73 -15.98
CA GLU A 88 -15.79 -13.68 -16.92
C GLU A 88 -14.62 -12.83 -16.42
N GLY A 89 -14.34 -12.86 -15.11
CA GLY A 89 -13.37 -11.94 -14.49
C GLY A 89 -13.88 -10.52 -14.30
N ILE A 90 -15.16 -10.27 -14.59
CA ILE A 90 -15.83 -8.98 -14.44
C ILE A 90 -17.09 -9.16 -13.59
N ILE A 91 -17.31 -8.23 -12.67
CA ILE A 91 -18.45 -8.19 -11.76
C ILE A 91 -19.24 -6.91 -12.03
N ASN A 92 -20.12 -6.92 -13.01
CA ASN A 92 -20.95 -5.75 -13.37
C ASN A 92 -22.17 -5.53 -12.43
N GLY A 93 -22.53 -6.56 -11.67
CA GLY A 93 -23.76 -6.61 -10.87
C GLY A 93 -23.62 -6.12 -9.44
N PHE A 94 -22.39 -5.86 -8.97
CA PHE A 94 -22.17 -5.46 -7.58
C PHE A 94 -22.68 -4.04 -7.37
N LYS A 95 -23.53 -3.88 -6.35
CA LYS A 95 -24.13 -2.62 -5.97
C LYS A 95 -24.08 -2.48 -4.46
N PHE A 96 -23.82 -1.26 -4.01
CA PHE A 96 -23.79 -0.93 -2.59
C PHE A 96 -24.45 0.43 -2.37
N GLU A 97 -25.17 0.55 -1.25
CA GLU A 97 -25.76 1.81 -0.80
C GLU A 97 -24.88 2.35 0.33
N PHE A 98 -24.25 3.49 0.09
CA PHE A 98 -23.43 4.16 1.08
C PHE A 98 -24.34 4.94 2.04
N PRO A 99 -24.37 4.61 3.33
CA PRO A 99 -25.39 5.14 4.25
C PRO A 99 -25.16 6.60 4.63
N GLN A 100 -23.92 7.07 4.58
CA GLN A 100 -23.53 8.43 4.95
C GLN A 100 -22.31 8.89 4.13
N ASP A 101 -22.03 10.20 4.19
CA ASP A 101 -20.82 10.78 3.62
C ASP A 101 -19.60 10.30 4.43
N GLY A 102 -18.52 9.93 3.75
CA GLY A 102 -17.36 9.35 4.44
C GLY A 102 -16.33 8.75 3.50
N LEU A 103 -15.26 8.20 4.09
CA LEU A 103 -14.27 7.38 3.40
C LEU A 103 -14.57 5.91 3.68
N TYR A 104 -14.71 5.15 2.61
CA TYR A 104 -15.00 3.72 2.67
C TYR A 104 -13.83 2.93 2.10
N ASN A 105 -13.47 1.85 2.77
CA ASN A 105 -12.47 0.90 2.28
C ASN A 105 -13.20 -0.28 1.64
N ILE A 106 -12.97 -0.51 0.35
CA ILE A 106 -13.44 -1.69 -0.37
C ILE A 106 -12.26 -2.64 -0.54
N GLN A 107 -12.25 -3.70 0.24
CA GLN A 107 -11.27 -4.77 0.14
C GLN A 107 -11.78 -5.87 -0.79
N VAL A 108 -10.96 -6.25 -1.76
CA VAL A 108 -11.21 -7.39 -2.65
C VAL A 108 -10.12 -8.43 -2.40
N ASP A 109 -10.55 -9.60 -1.92
CA ASP A 109 -9.68 -10.75 -1.72
C ASP A 109 -9.85 -11.73 -2.89
N ALA A 110 -8.75 -12.29 -3.40
CA ALA A 110 -8.72 -13.37 -4.37
C ALA A 110 -8.08 -14.62 -3.75
N GLU A 111 -8.74 -15.77 -3.89
CA GLU A 111 -8.30 -17.05 -3.31
C GLU A 111 -8.24 -18.19 -4.36
N GLY A 112 -8.58 -17.91 -5.62
CA GLY A 112 -8.48 -18.88 -6.72
C GLY A 112 -8.45 -18.22 -8.10
N ILE A 113 -7.68 -18.80 -9.01
CA ILE A 113 -7.56 -18.40 -10.43
C ILE A 113 -7.63 -19.64 -11.31
N LEU A 114 -8.43 -19.61 -12.39
CA LEU A 114 -8.55 -20.73 -13.34
C LEU A 114 -8.86 -22.08 -12.65
N PHE A 115 -9.73 -22.06 -11.64
CA PHE A 115 -10.08 -23.23 -10.81
C PHE A 115 -8.93 -23.81 -9.98
N THR A 116 -7.82 -23.08 -9.89
CA THR A 116 -6.66 -23.43 -9.06
C THR A 116 -6.63 -22.52 -7.85
N PRO A 117 -6.65 -23.06 -6.62
CA PRO A 117 -6.49 -22.25 -5.41
C PRO A 117 -5.16 -21.51 -5.43
N ILE A 118 -5.18 -20.25 -5.02
CA ILE A 118 -3.97 -19.44 -4.80
C ILE A 118 -3.88 -19.05 -3.32
N PRO A 119 -2.69 -18.69 -2.82
CA PRO A 119 -2.59 -17.96 -1.55
C PRO A 119 -3.52 -16.76 -1.58
N LYS A 120 -4.17 -16.45 -0.46
CA LYS A 120 -5.05 -15.29 -0.37
C LYS A 120 -4.25 -14.03 -0.76
N GLU A 121 -4.75 -13.31 -1.75
CA GLU A 121 -4.24 -12.00 -2.14
C GLU A 121 -5.32 -10.95 -1.95
N SER A 122 -4.93 -9.74 -1.60
CA SER A 122 -5.86 -8.66 -1.23
C SER A 122 -5.47 -7.35 -1.88
N VAL A 123 -6.48 -6.52 -2.16
CA VAL A 123 -6.32 -5.14 -2.60
C VAL A 123 -7.42 -4.28 -1.96
N ILE A 124 -7.09 -3.04 -1.63
CA ILE A 124 -8.00 -2.13 -0.92
C ILE A 124 -8.16 -0.85 -1.73
N PHE A 125 -9.40 -0.45 -1.98
CA PHE A 125 -9.75 0.81 -2.63
C PHE A 125 -10.35 1.78 -1.62
N ASP A 126 -9.86 3.00 -1.64
CA ASP A 126 -10.42 4.11 -0.86
C ASP A 126 -11.43 4.87 -1.72
N ILE A 127 -12.68 4.87 -1.27
CA ILE A 127 -13.80 5.50 -1.95
C ILE A 127 -14.35 6.63 -1.08
N ALA A 128 -14.23 7.86 -1.57
CA ALA A 128 -14.83 9.03 -0.94
C ALA A 128 -16.29 9.20 -1.40
N VAL A 129 -17.20 9.37 -0.45
CA VAL A 129 -18.63 9.55 -0.69
C VAL A 129 -19.08 10.90 -0.14
N GLY A 130 -19.76 11.70 -0.96
CA GLY A 130 -20.29 13.02 -0.57
C GLY A 130 -19.26 14.15 -0.59
N GLU A 131 -19.45 15.18 0.24
CA GLU A 131 -18.63 16.41 0.26
C GLU A 131 -17.16 16.19 0.68
N VAL A 132 -16.80 14.98 1.10
CA VAL A 132 -15.43 14.54 1.39
C VAL A 132 -14.57 14.42 0.12
N ALA A 133 -15.19 14.39 -1.07
CA ALA A 133 -14.50 14.36 -2.36
C ALA A 133 -13.68 15.64 -2.68
N ALA A 134 -13.83 16.73 -1.91
CA ALA A 134 -13.22 18.03 -2.19
C ALA A 134 -11.98 18.38 -1.33
N GLN A 135 -11.45 17.48 -0.50
CA GLN A 135 -10.23 17.73 0.27
C GLN A 135 -9.20 16.60 0.11
N PRO A 136 -7.92 16.92 -0.18
CA PRO A 136 -6.87 15.92 -0.13
C PRO A 136 -6.48 15.58 1.33
N SER A 137 -6.20 14.30 1.53
CA SER A 137 -5.48 13.63 2.65
C SER A 137 -6.27 13.02 3.83
N THR A 138 -6.77 11.80 3.61
CA THR A 138 -6.39 10.52 4.26
C THR A 138 -6.10 10.44 5.77
N PRO A 139 -6.73 9.44 6.42
CA PRO A 139 -6.05 8.40 7.18
C PRO A 139 -6.13 7.08 6.39
N ILE A 140 -5.06 6.74 5.66
CA ILE A 140 -4.99 5.45 4.96
C ILE A 140 -4.75 4.37 6.02
N LYS A 141 -5.75 3.51 6.24
CA LYS A 141 -5.52 2.18 6.78
C LYS A 141 -5.28 1.25 5.60
N GLU A 142 -4.04 1.23 5.10
CA GLU A 142 -3.59 0.18 4.18
C GLU A 142 -3.39 -1.10 5.00
N GLU A 143 -4.37 -2.00 5.01
CA GLU A 143 -4.08 -3.43 5.24
C GLU A 143 -3.43 -4.04 3.98
N GLY A 144 -2.30 -3.46 3.58
CA GLY A 144 -1.49 -3.92 2.45
C GLY A 144 -0.08 -3.37 2.57
N GLY A 145 0.88 -4.22 2.96
CA GLY A 145 2.28 -4.20 2.50
C GLY A 145 3.13 -2.91 2.54
N GLY A 146 2.66 -1.81 3.14
CA GLY A 146 3.29 -0.49 3.08
C GLY A 146 4.42 -0.27 4.10
N CYS A 147 5.38 0.58 3.74
CA CYS A 147 6.46 1.00 4.65
C CYS A 147 5.97 2.08 5.64
N LEU A 148 4.89 1.81 6.39
CA LEU A 148 4.16 2.75 7.27
C LEU A 148 5.04 3.72 8.08
N ILE A 149 6.06 3.21 8.79
CA ILE A 149 6.98 4.04 9.59
C ILE A 149 7.80 4.93 8.65
N ALA A 150 8.44 4.36 7.64
CA ALA A 150 9.25 5.13 6.70
C ALA A 150 8.42 6.20 5.97
N THR A 151 7.18 5.90 5.62
CA THR A 151 6.25 6.85 5.01
C THR A 151 5.89 7.98 5.95
N ALA A 152 5.59 7.68 7.22
CA ALA A 152 5.34 8.72 8.22
C ALA A 152 6.59 9.59 8.44
N THR A 153 7.78 8.97 8.47
CA THR A 153 9.08 9.65 8.61
C THR A 153 9.42 10.55 7.41
N TYR A 154 9.25 10.08 6.18
CA TYR A 154 9.67 10.78 4.97
C TYR A 154 8.54 11.55 4.28
N GLY A 155 7.31 11.37 4.76
CA GLY A 155 6.12 12.14 4.37
C GLY A 155 5.43 11.66 3.09
N SER A 156 5.94 10.63 2.41
CA SER A 156 5.31 10.07 1.21
C SER A 156 5.78 8.65 0.95
N GLU A 157 4.87 7.79 0.48
CA GLU A 157 5.20 6.48 -0.07
C GLU A 157 6.10 6.61 -1.32
N LEU A 158 6.06 7.76 -2.02
CA LEU A 158 6.90 8.09 -3.18
C LEU A 158 8.22 8.76 -2.79
N ALA A 159 8.50 8.92 -1.50
CA ALA A 159 9.79 9.47 -1.07
C ALA A 159 10.93 8.54 -1.54
N PRO A 160 12.07 9.09 -2.00
CA PRO A 160 13.18 8.28 -2.51
C PRO A 160 13.65 7.20 -1.53
N GLN A 161 13.62 7.49 -0.22
CA GLN A 161 14.01 6.56 0.83
C GLN A 161 13.04 5.38 0.94
N VAL A 162 11.75 5.61 0.76
CA VAL A 162 10.71 4.57 0.81
C VAL A 162 10.76 3.72 -0.46
N GLN A 163 10.98 4.36 -1.61
CA GLN A 163 11.14 3.66 -2.88
C GLN A 163 12.40 2.78 -2.89
N MET A 164 13.52 3.26 -2.36
CA MET A 164 14.75 2.46 -2.18
C MET A 164 14.50 1.19 -1.36
N LEU A 165 13.74 1.28 -0.26
CA LEU A 165 13.37 0.11 0.54
C LEU A 165 12.53 -0.90 -0.26
N ARG A 166 11.58 -0.40 -1.06
CA ARG A 166 10.74 -1.22 -1.93
C ARG A 166 11.56 -1.88 -3.02
N GLU A 167 12.46 -1.15 -3.67
CA GLU A 167 13.35 -1.69 -4.71
C GLU A 167 14.26 -2.79 -4.17
N ILE A 168 14.85 -2.61 -2.98
CA ILE A 168 15.65 -3.68 -2.34
C ILE A 168 14.77 -4.90 -2.01
N ARG A 169 13.58 -4.68 -1.44
CA ARG A 169 12.65 -5.76 -1.12
C ARG A 169 12.26 -6.53 -2.37
N ASP A 170 11.77 -5.83 -3.38
CA ASP A 170 11.10 -6.43 -4.55
C ASP A 170 12.14 -7.00 -5.53
N ASN A 171 13.25 -6.30 -5.76
CA ASN A 171 14.23 -6.71 -6.76
C ASN A 171 15.34 -7.61 -6.20
N GLN A 172 15.66 -7.54 -4.91
CA GLN A 172 16.76 -8.31 -4.32
C GLN A 172 16.24 -9.41 -3.40
N LEU A 173 15.38 -9.08 -2.43
CA LEU A 173 14.94 -10.05 -1.42
C LEU A 173 13.87 -11.02 -1.95
N MET A 174 12.82 -10.54 -2.61
CA MET A 174 11.70 -11.37 -3.06
C MET A 174 12.08 -12.37 -4.15
N ASN A 175 13.19 -12.15 -4.84
CA ASN A 175 13.70 -13.05 -5.87
C ASN A 175 14.52 -14.23 -5.31
N THR A 176 14.64 -14.35 -3.98
CA THR A 176 15.43 -15.39 -3.30
C THR A 176 14.61 -16.11 -2.24
N GLU A 177 14.94 -17.37 -1.95
CA GLU A 177 14.21 -18.16 -0.94
C GLU A 177 14.48 -17.61 0.46
N SER A 178 15.73 -17.28 0.77
CA SER A 178 16.10 -16.68 2.06
C SER A 178 15.53 -15.29 2.26
N GLY A 179 15.53 -14.44 1.22
CA GLY A 179 14.98 -13.09 1.29
C GLY A 179 13.45 -13.08 1.47
N SER A 180 12.73 -13.94 0.75
CA SER A 180 11.28 -14.11 0.93
C SER A 180 10.91 -14.65 2.32
N ALA A 181 11.66 -15.64 2.83
CA ALA A 181 11.47 -16.16 4.18
C ALA A 181 11.75 -15.09 5.26
N PHE A 182 12.81 -14.31 5.10
CA PHE A 182 13.12 -13.20 6.01
C PHE A 182 12.00 -12.16 6.02
N MET A 183 11.53 -11.74 4.84
CA MET A 183 10.51 -10.71 4.72
C MET A 183 9.15 -11.17 5.23
N SER A 184 8.81 -12.46 5.12
CA SER A 184 7.61 -13.02 5.73
C SER A 184 7.62 -12.84 7.27
N GLY A 185 8.70 -13.27 7.94
CA GLY A 185 8.84 -13.10 9.39
C GLY A 185 9.00 -11.63 9.81
N PHE A 186 9.70 -10.82 9.02
CA PHE A 186 9.82 -9.39 9.24
C PHE A 186 8.44 -8.71 9.18
N ASN A 187 7.63 -9.00 8.17
CA ASN A 187 6.31 -8.41 7.99
C ASN A 187 5.38 -8.76 9.16
N GLU A 188 5.36 -10.03 9.59
CA GLU A 188 4.55 -10.48 10.73
C GLU A 188 4.84 -9.64 11.97
N LEU A 189 6.12 -9.38 12.27
CA LEU A 189 6.50 -8.54 13.40
C LEU A 189 6.25 -7.06 13.13
N TYR A 190 6.66 -6.57 11.97
CA TYR A 190 6.62 -5.16 11.59
C TYR A 190 5.20 -4.58 11.71
N TYR A 191 4.21 -5.26 11.13
CA TYR A 191 2.83 -4.77 11.15
C TYR A 191 2.14 -4.85 12.51
N THR A 192 2.70 -5.58 13.48
CA THR A 192 2.15 -5.60 14.86
C THR A 192 2.34 -4.27 15.59
N PHE A 193 3.33 -3.47 15.20
CA PHE A 193 3.67 -2.22 15.89
C PHE A 193 3.73 -0.99 14.96
N SER A 194 3.99 -1.18 13.67
CA SER A 194 4.22 -0.09 12.73
C SER A 194 3.07 0.92 12.60
N PRO A 195 1.77 0.53 12.67
CA PRO A 195 0.69 1.52 12.63
C PRO A 195 0.75 2.48 13.81
N THR A 196 0.96 1.95 15.02
CA THR A 196 1.03 2.76 16.26
C THR A 196 2.19 3.76 16.18
N ILE A 197 3.36 3.31 15.70
CA ILE A 197 4.53 4.19 15.55
C ILE A 197 4.27 5.26 14.48
N ALA A 198 3.69 4.90 13.34
CA ALA A 198 3.37 5.83 12.27
C ALA A 198 2.35 6.90 12.73
N ASP A 199 1.34 6.51 13.51
CA ASP A 199 0.38 7.44 14.12
C ASP A 199 1.10 8.43 15.06
N MET A 200 1.98 7.93 15.94
CA MET A 200 2.78 8.76 16.83
C MET A 200 3.68 9.77 16.08
N GLU A 201 4.24 9.38 14.93
CA GLU A 201 5.04 10.28 14.08
C GLU A 201 4.19 11.40 13.46
N ARG A 202 2.94 11.10 13.08
CA ARG A 202 2.01 12.11 12.53
C ARG A 202 1.56 13.10 13.59
N GLU A 203 1.36 12.63 14.83
CA GLU A 203 0.94 13.47 15.95
C GLU A 203 2.09 14.33 16.52
N ASN A 204 3.32 13.83 16.49
CA ASN A 204 4.46 14.48 17.14
C ASN A 204 5.65 14.69 16.17
N PRO A 205 5.83 15.93 15.65
CA PRO A 205 6.94 16.27 14.78
C PRO A 205 8.33 16.01 15.39
N MET A 206 8.48 16.13 16.71
CA MET A 206 9.75 15.83 17.37
C MET A 206 10.03 14.32 17.39
N PHE A 207 9.00 13.49 17.62
CA PHE A 207 9.13 12.05 17.57
C PHE A 207 9.50 11.58 16.16
N LYS A 208 8.86 12.14 15.13
CA LYS A 208 9.23 11.92 13.72
C LYS A 208 10.71 12.18 13.45
N GLU A 209 11.28 13.28 13.94
CA GLU A 209 12.70 13.57 13.74
C GLU A 209 13.62 12.60 14.51
N ILE A 210 13.19 12.09 15.66
CA ILE A 210 13.91 11.02 16.39
C ILE A 210 13.89 9.73 15.58
N VAL A 211 12.72 9.32 15.07
CA VAL A 211 12.59 8.13 14.21
C VAL A 211 13.44 8.30 12.95
N LYS A 212 13.41 9.48 12.31
CA LYS A 212 14.24 9.81 11.15
C LYS A 212 15.74 9.70 11.44
N ALA A 213 16.20 10.26 12.56
CA ALA A 213 17.60 10.14 12.98
C ALA A 213 17.99 8.69 13.23
N GLY A 214 17.06 7.88 13.76
CA GLY A 214 17.20 6.44 13.91
C GLY A 214 17.27 5.71 12.57
N LEU A 215 16.38 5.98 11.62
CA LEU A 215 16.29 5.27 10.35
C LEU A 215 17.38 5.62 9.35
N THR A 216 17.88 6.87 9.37
CA THR A 216 18.85 7.36 8.39
C THR A 216 20.10 6.47 8.27
N PRO A 217 20.80 6.13 9.36
CA PRO A 217 21.97 5.28 9.24
C PRO A 217 21.62 3.83 8.87
N MET A 218 20.48 3.29 9.31
CA MET A 218 20.00 1.97 8.87
C MET A 218 19.78 1.93 7.35
N LEU A 219 19.12 2.93 6.77
CA LEU A 219 18.93 3.05 5.32
C LEU A 219 20.26 3.06 4.57
N SER A 220 21.25 3.78 5.09
CA SER A 220 22.59 3.80 4.49
C SER A 220 23.28 2.44 4.52
N THR A 221 23.01 1.59 5.51
CA THR A 221 23.56 0.23 5.51
C THR A 221 22.82 -0.69 4.56
N LEU A 222 21.52 -0.47 4.36
CA LEU A 222 20.68 -1.28 3.48
C LEU A 222 21.04 -1.11 2.00
N THR A 223 21.63 0.01 1.58
CA THR A 223 22.10 0.19 0.19
C THR A 223 23.16 -0.84 -0.22
N ILE A 224 23.83 -1.49 0.74
CA ILE A 224 24.75 -2.60 0.45
C ILE A 224 24.01 -3.78 -0.21
N MET A 225 22.71 -3.93 0.06
CA MET A 225 21.87 -4.97 -0.52
C MET A 225 21.54 -4.72 -2.00
N GLU A 226 21.76 -3.51 -2.53
CA GLU A 226 21.47 -3.20 -3.94
C GLU A 226 22.29 -4.07 -4.93
N SER A 227 23.43 -4.60 -4.49
CA SER A 227 24.29 -5.48 -5.29
C SER A 227 24.05 -6.98 -5.02
N ALA A 228 22.99 -7.36 -4.29
CA ALA A 228 22.75 -8.73 -3.87
C ALA A 228 21.89 -9.50 -4.88
N GLU A 229 22.46 -9.92 -6.01
CA GLU A 229 21.71 -10.53 -7.13
C GLU A 229 21.46 -12.04 -6.94
N THR A 230 22.22 -12.71 -6.07
CA THR A 230 22.14 -14.17 -5.88
C THR A 230 21.78 -14.56 -4.44
N GLU A 231 21.25 -15.78 -4.26
CA GLU A 231 20.90 -16.35 -2.95
C GLU A 231 22.05 -16.25 -1.92
N SER A 232 23.28 -16.57 -2.35
CA SER A 232 24.45 -16.49 -1.47
C SER A 232 24.83 -15.06 -1.10
N GLU A 233 24.60 -14.10 -2.00
CA GLU A 233 24.88 -12.68 -1.76
C GLU A 233 23.81 -12.08 -0.85
N VAL A 234 22.53 -12.39 -1.06
CA VAL A 234 21.45 -11.97 -0.16
C VAL A 234 21.71 -12.45 1.26
N LEU A 235 22.11 -13.71 1.44
CA LEU A 235 22.50 -14.23 2.75
C LEU A 235 23.75 -13.55 3.32
N GLY A 236 24.82 -13.46 2.53
CA GLY A 236 26.12 -12.92 3.00
C GLY A 236 26.06 -11.43 3.32
N LEU A 237 25.51 -10.64 2.41
CA LEU A 237 25.32 -9.19 2.58
C LEU A 237 24.24 -8.91 3.62
N GLY A 238 23.14 -9.68 3.64
CA GLY A 238 22.09 -9.54 4.65
C GLY A 238 22.61 -9.74 6.07
N LEU A 239 23.38 -10.80 6.32
CA LEU A 239 24.05 -11.02 7.60
C LEU A 239 25.04 -9.90 7.95
N SER A 240 25.76 -9.38 6.95
CA SER A 240 26.69 -8.27 7.15
C SER A 240 25.96 -6.97 7.55
N VAL A 241 24.82 -6.67 6.92
CA VAL A 241 23.97 -5.53 7.24
C VAL A 241 23.39 -5.67 8.65
N ILE A 242 22.90 -6.85 9.03
CA ILE A 242 22.41 -7.12 10.39
C ILE A 242 23.52 -6.90 11.42
N ALA A 243 24.71 -7.45 11.19
CA ALA A 243 25.85 -7.29 12.08
C ALA A 243 26.27 -5.82 12.22
N LEU A 244 26.27 -5.06 11.12
CA LEU A 244 26.61 -3.65 11.11
C LEU A 244 25.60 -2.81 11.92
N ASN A 245 24.30 -3.07 11.74
CA ASN A 245 23.25 -2.40 12.51
C ASN A 245 23.33 -2.74 14.01
N LEU A 246 23.55 -4.01 14.38
CA LEU A 246 23.77 -4.40 15.77
C LEU A 246 25.00 -3.71 16.38
N GLY A 247 26.11 -3.63 15.63
CA GLY A 247 27.30 -2.91 16.05
C GLY A 247 27.01 -1.42 16.31
N MET A 248 26.21 -0.80 15.46
CA MET A 248 25.89 0.63 15.54
C MET A 248 24.88 0.97 16.65
N TYR A 249 23.75 0.25 16.73
CA TYR A 249 22.67 0.57 17.68
C TYR A 249 22.85 -0.08 19.05
N VAL A 250 23.64 -1.15 19.17
CA VAL A 250 23.87 -1.84 20.43
C VAL A 250 25.33 -1.74 20.86
N GLY A 251 26.25 -2.08 19.96
CA GLY A 251 27.69 -2.14 20.25
C GLY A 251 28.27 -0.79 20.68
N LEU A 252 28.10 0.26 19.86
CA LEU A 252 28.62 1.60 20.15
C LEU A 252 28.04 2.20 21.45
N PRO A 253 26.71 2.21 21.68
CA PRO A 253 26.15 2.67 22.94
C PRO A 253 26.66 1.87 24.15
N ALA A 254 26.68 0.54 24.07
CA ALA A 254 27.17 -0.30 25.16
C ALA A 254 28.64 -0.02 25.50
N PHE A 255 29.49 0.12 24.49
CA PHE A 255 30.90 0.50 24.69
C PHE A 255 31.03 1.87 25.34
N GLY A 256 30.25 2.87 24.89
CA GLY A 256 30.21 4.21 25.47
C GLY A 256 29.81 4.19 26.95
N ILE A 257 28.78 3.41 27.31
CA ILE A 257 28.33 3.24 28.71
C ILE A 257 29.44 2.61 29.55
N VAL A 258 30.05 1.53 29.09
CA VAL A 258 31.14 0.85 29.81
C VAL A 258 32.31 1.80 30.04
N LYS A 259 32.70 2.57 29.02
CA LYS A 259 33.76 3.57 29.15
C LYS A 259 33.39 4.67 30.13
N ALA A 260 32.18 5.20 30.09
CA ALA A 260 31.71 6.21 31.03
C ALA A 260 31.74 5.71 32.49
N ILE A 261 31.33 4.47 32.72
CA ILE A 261 31.40 3.83 34.06
C ILE A 261 32.85 3.65 34.50
N GLN A 262 33.75 3.24 33.61
CA GLN A 262 35.19 3.10 33.91
C GLN A 262 35.82 4.45 34.25
N PHE A 263 35.51 5.51 33.49
CA PHE A 263 35.99 6.86 33.77
C PHE A 263 35.47 7.43 35.10
N ARG A 264 34.25 7.07 35.52
CA ARG A 264 33.69 7.49 36.81
C ARG A 264 34.28 6.73 38.01
N LYS A 265 34.94 5.59 37.78
CA LYS A 265 35.56 4.77 38.82
C LYS A 265 37.04 5.09 39.07
N ASN A 266 37.69 5.79 38.15
CA ASN A 266 39.06 6.32 38.29
C ASN A 266 39.04 7.78 38.72
#